data_AF-A0A9N7REL6-F1
#
_entry.id   AF-A0A9N7REL6-F1
#
_cell.length_a   1.000
_cell.length_b   1.000
_cell.length_c   1.000
_cell.angle_alpha   90.00
_cell.angle_beta   90.00
_cell.angle_gamma   90.00
#
_symmetry.space_group_name_H-M   'P 1'
#
loop_
_entity.id
_entity.type
_entity.pdbx_description
1 polymer ?
#
loop_
_entity_poly.entity_id
_entity_poly.type
_entity_poly.pdbx_seq_one_letter_code
_entity_poly.pdbx_strand_id
1 'polypeptide(L)' 'PPSYKYLRVWGCLAKVAIPTPKKIKIGPKTVDCVFIGYAHNSSSYRFLVHESKIEEIHKNTILESRNASFFEHIFP' A
#
# COMPACT_ATOMS: atom_id res chain seq x y z
N PRO A 1 -0.31 -9.06 -27.17
CA PRO A 1 -1.36 -8.34 -26.41
C PRO A 1 -0.84 -7.80 -25.06
N PRO A 2 -1.37 -6.68 -24.56
CA PRO A 2 -1.03 -6.17 -23.22
C PRO A 2 -1.47 -7.15 -22.12
N SER A 3 -0.75 -7.18 -21.00
CA SER A 3 -1.06 -8.05 -19.86
C SER A 3 -1.84 -7.30 -18.79
N TYR A 4 -2.98 -7.85 -18.38
CA TYR A 4 -3.81 -7.31 -17.30
C TYR A 4 -3.40 -7.77 -15.90
N LYS A 5 -2.35 -8.60 -15.78
CA LYS A 5 -1.90 -9.20 -14.50
C LYS A 5 -1.54 -8.17 -13.41
N TYR A 6 -1.17 -6.96 -13.84
CA TYR A 6 -0.75 -5.86 -12.96
C TYR A 6 -1.85 -4.84 -12.68
N LEU A 7 -3.03 -5.01 -13.32
CA LEU A 7 -4.18 -4.22 -12.95
C LEU A 7 -4.66 -4.62 -11.56
N ARG A 8 -5.10 -3.62 -10.79
CA ARG A 8 -5.61 -3.76 -9.44
C ARG A 8 -6.88 -2.95 -9.25
N VAL A 9 -7.76 -3.42 -8.39
CA VAL A 9 -9.04 -2.74 -8.09
C VAL A 9 -8.78 -1.45 -7.31
N TRP A 10 -9.11 -0.31 -7.92
CA TRP A 10 -9.05 0.99 -7.25
C TRP A 10 -9.95 1.02 -6.02
N GLY A 11 -9.47 1.58 -4.92
CA GLY A 11 -10.22 1.67 -3.66
C GLY A 11 -10.14 0.42 -2.76
N CYS A 12 -9.52 -0.67 -3.21
CA CYS A 12 -9.42 -1.87 -2.37
C CYS A 12 -8.42 -1.71 -1.21
N LEU A 13 -8.61 -2.51 -0.17
CA LEU A 13 -7.65 -2.68 0.90
C LEU A 13 -6.35 -3.27 0.37
N ALA A 14 -5.24 -2.64 0.72
CA ALA A 14 -3.89 -3.09 0.44
C ALA A 14 -3.07 -3.09 1.73
N LYS A 15 -2.40 -4.20 2.03
CA LYS A 15 -1.41 -4.29 3.11
C LYS A 15 -0.04 -3.99 2.53
N VAL A 16 0.48 -2.81 2.82
CA VAL A 16 1.73 -2.29 2.26
C VAL A 16 2.86 -2.55 3.24
N ALA A 17 3.96 -3.15 2.80
CA ALA A 17 5.12 -3.37 3.66
C ALA A 17 5.69 -2.04 4.17
N ILE A 18 6.03 -1.99 5.46
CA ILE A 18 6.60 -0.78 6.08
C ILE A 18 7.95 -0.46 5.41
N PRO A 19 8.24 0.82 5.08
CA PRO A 19 9.55 1.21 4.55
C PRO A 19 10.68 0.79 5.48
N THR A 20 11.81 0.32 4.93
CA THR A 20 12.96 -0.18 5.70
C THR A 20 13.42 0.73 6.84
N PRO A 21 13.48 2.07 6.69
CA PRO A 21 13.88 2.96 7.79
C PRO A 21 12.96 2.89 9.01
N LYS A 22 11.68 2.55 8.81
CA LYS A 22 10.64 2.49 9.84
C LYS A 22 10.34 1.07 10.33
N LYS A 23 11.06 0.06 9.83
CA LYS A 23 10.85 -1.34 10.21
C LYS A 23 11.45 -1.63 11.58
N ILE A 24 10.61 -2.12 12.49
CA ILE A 24 11.04 -2.65 13.78
C ILE A 24 11.20 -4.18 13.74
N LYS A 25 12.10 -4.72 14.56
CA LYS A 25 12.37 -6.18 14.62
C LYS A 25 11.13 -6.96 15.04
N ILE A 26 10.45 -6.53 16.10
CA ILE A 26 9.23 -7.14 16.64
C ILE A 26 8.12 -6.09 16.57
N GLY A 27 7.02 -6.41 15.89
CA GLY A 27 5.88 -5.52 15.72
C GLY A 27 5.25 -5.62 14.32
N PRO A 28 4.33 -4.70 13.99
CA PRO A 28 3.66 -4.66 12.69
C PRO A 28 4.67 -4.69 11.54
N LYS A 29 4.34 -5.40 10.46
CA LYS A 29 5.18 -5.50 9.24
C LYS A 29 4.58 -4.79 8.05
N THR A 30 3.29 -4.47 8.12
CA THR A 30 2.51 -3.81 7.08
C THR A 30 1.68 -2.67 7.64
N VAL A 31 1.27 -1.77 6.76
CA VAL A 31 0.31 -0.69 7.01
C VAL A 31 -0.92 -0.94 6.16
N ASP A 32 -2.10 -0.71 6.72
CA ASP A 32 -3.37 -0.90 6.02
C ASP A 32 -3.69 0.38 5.24
N CYS A 33 -3.76 0.22 3.92
CA CYS A 33 -3.87 1.32 2.98
C CYS A 33 -4.98 1.05 1.95
N VAL A 34 -5.41 2.09 1.26
CA VAL A 34 -6.30 2.02 0.10
C VAL A 34 -5.45 2.16 -1.16
N PHE A 35 -5.61 1.26 -2.13
CA PHE A 35 -4.97 1.42 -3.43
C PHE A 35 -5.62 2.54 -4.24
N ILE A 36 -4.81 3.54 -4.66
CA ILE A 36 -5.31 4.72 -5.38
C ILE A 36 -4.74 4.89 -6.79
N GLY A 37 -3.84 4.01 -7.23
CA GLY A 37 -3.32 3.99 -8.58
C GLY A 37 -1.84 3.65 -8.69
N TYR A 38 -1.23 4.01 -9.80
CA TYR A 38 0.14 3.66 -10.14
C TYR A 38 1.05 4.89 -10.03
N ALA A 39 2.30 4.68 -9.63
CA ALA A 39 3.30 5.76 -9.64
C ALA A 39 3.63 6.15 -11.09
N HIS A 40 3.87 7.44 -11.34
CA HIS A 40 4.05 7.95 -12.70
C HIS A 40 5.38 7.52 -13.32
N ASN A 41 6.47 7.60 -12.52
CA ASN A 41 7.85 7.40 -12.99
C ASN A 41 8.49 6.14 -12.39
N SER A 42 7.69 5.22 -11.87
CA SER A 42 8.21 3.96 -11.33
C SER A 42 7.15 2.85 -11.44
N SER A 43 7.56 1.59 -11.42
CA SER A 43 6.59 0.48 -11.40
C SER A 43 6.03 0.20 -9.99
N SER A 44 6.01 1.23 -9.12
CA SER A 44 5.39 1.19 -7.80
C SER A 44 3.91 1.51 -7.89
N TYR A 45 3.19 1.12 -6.86
CA TYR A 45 1.79 1.47 -6.65
C TYR A 45 1.70 2.65 -5.68
N ARG A 46 0.64 3.42 -5.79
CA ARG A 46 0.29 4.52 -4.88
C ARG A 46 -0.84 4.07 -3.97
N PHE A 47 -0.70 4.41 -2.69
CA PHE A 47 -1.65 4.05 -1.66
C PHE A 47 -1.97 5.24 -0.76
N LEU A 48 -3.19 5.31 -0.26
CA LEU A 48 -3.58 6.21 0.82
C LEU A 48 -3.60 5.43 2.14
N VAL A 49 -2.90 5.90 3.17
CA VAL A 49 -2.93 5.23 4.48
C VAL A 49 -4.34 5.31 5.07
N HIS A 50 -4.97 4.17 5.31
CA HIS A 50 -6.29 4.08 5.95
C HIS A 50 -6.14 4.02 7.47
N GLU A 51 -5.29 3.12 7.95
CA GLU A 51 -5.00 2.93 9.36
C GLU A 51 -3.54 2.47 9.55
N SER A 52 -2.90 3.00 10.59
CA SER A 52 -1.52 2.66 10.93
C SER A 52 -1.37 2.53 12.43
N LYS A 53 -0.67 1.47 12.85
CA LYS A 53 -0.23 1.24 14.24
C LYS A 53 1.20 1.76 14.50
N ILE A 54 1.73 2.53 13.56
CA ILE A 54 3.09 3.06 13.58
C ILE A 54 2.98 4.57 13.67
N GLU A 55 3.47 5.14 14.76
CA GLU A 55 3.33 6.57 15.07
C GLU A 55 3.84 7.48 13.94
N GLU A 56 4.91 7.06 13.25
CA GLU A 56 5.49 7.85 12.16
C GLU A 56 4.73 7.77 10.82
N ILE A 57 3.67 6.96 10.72
CA ILE A 57 2.88 6.78 9.50
C ILE A 57 1.44 7.19 9.81
N HIS A 58 1.06 8.36 9.29
CA HIS A 58 -0.23 8.96 9.59
C HIS A 58 -1.29 8.58 8.56
N LYS A 59 -2.55 8.49 9.01
CA LYS A 59 -3.72 8.37 8.15
C LYS A 59 -3.74 9.48 7.09
N ASN A 60 -4.28 9.19 5.91
CA ASN A 60 -4.33 10.10 4.76
C ASN A 60 -2.98 10.49 4.15
N THR A 61 -1.88 9.84 4.55
CA THR A 61 -0.58 10.00 3.88
C THR A 61 -0.52 9.16 2.60
N ILE A 62 0.12 9.68 1.55
CA ILE A 62 0.38 8.92 0.33
C ILE A 62 1.66 8.09 0.50
N LEU A 63 1.57 6.80 0.21
CA LEU A 63 2.70 5.88 0.18
C LEU A 63 2.91 5.34 -1.25
N GLU A 64 4.18 5.25 -1.66
CA GLU A 64 4.56 4.53 -2.87
C GLU A 64 5.35 3.28 -2.52
N SER A 65 4.92 2.12 -3.03
CA SER A 65 5.61 0.86 -2.80
C SER A 65 5.27 -0.16 -3.88
N ARG A 66 6.21 -1.05 -4.19
CA ARG A 66 5.94 -2.27 -4.96
C ARG A 66 5.51 -3.44 -4.08
N ASN A 67 5.87 -3.39 -2.81
CA ASN A 67 5.67 -4.50 -1.88
C ASN A 67 4.35 -4.29 -1.14
N ALA A 68 3.28 -4.82 -1.74
CA ALA A 68 1.94 -4.79 -1.19
C ALA A 68 1.18 -6.06 -1.56
N SER A 69 0.30 -6.48 -0.65
CA SER A 69 -0.72 -7.50 -0.92
C SER A 69 -2.07 -6.82 -1.06
N PHE A 70 -2.83 -7.19 -2.09
CA PHE A 70 -4.12 -6.58 -2.44
C PHE A 70 -5.26 -7.50 -2.02
N PHE A 71 -6.27 -6.93 -1.39
CA PHE A 71 -7.49 -7.60 -0.97
C PHE A 71 -8.66 -6.98 -1.74
N GLU A 72 -8.75 -7.34 -3.02
CA GLU A 72 -9.58 -6.64 -4.02
C GLU A 72 -11.09 -6.72 -3.79
N HIS A 73 -11.52 -7.55 -2.83
CA HIS A 73 -12.92 -7.70 -2.42
C HIS A 73 -13.23 -7.01 -1.08
N ILE A 74 -12.28 -6.27 -0.50
CA ILE A 74 -12.43 -5.57 0.79
C ILE A 74 -12.28 -4.07 0.55
N PHE A 75 -13.28 -3.30 0.98
CA PHE A 75 -13.34 -1.84 0.86
C PHE A 75 -13.50 -1.21 2.25
N PRO A 76 -12.52 -0.44 2.71
CA PRO A 76 -12.52 0.17 4.03
C PRO A 76 -13.19 1.56 4.09
#